data_AF-A0A2H4SIS7-F1
#
_entry.id   AF-A0A2H4SIS7-F1
#
_cell.length_a   1.000
_cell.length_b   1.000
_cell.length_c   1.000
_cell.angle_alpha   90.00
_cell.angle_beta   90.00
_cell.angle_gamma   90.00
#
_symmetry.space_group_name_H-M   'P 1'
#
loop_
_entity.id
_entity.type
_entity.pdbx_description
1 polymer ?
#
loop_
_entity_poly.entity_id
_entity_poly.type
_entity_poly.pdbx_seq_one_letter_code
_entity_poly.pdbx_strand_id
1 'polypeptide(L)'
;MNARLPHSLACVRAALAAPRPPTSLLLRLPPSHSYATAATAAAAARTAEQRRSPRSFARPPTPAPTSTADEQQRARGYLVPRTASAQLPVYRAIKSGGTREIILIKKVQGDRKKLVQDMQATLAVTADRIRINPTTLHIEIQGNYLSQAQKWLLDNGF
;
A
#
# COMPACT_ATOMS: atom_id res chain seq x y z
N MET A 1 -8.49 6.00 62.36
CA MET A 1 -9.87 5.67 61.92
C MET A 1 -10.33 6.79 61.00
N ASN A 2 -10.44 6.53 59.70
CA ASN A 2 -11.34 7.25 58.78
C ASN A 2 -11.36 6.50 57.44
N ALA A 3 -12.43 5.73 57.27
CA ALA A 3 -12.79 5.03 56.06
C ALA A 3 -13.40 6.01 55.05
N ARG A 4 -13.26 5.73 53.74
CA ARG A 4 -14.32 5.91 52.73
C ARG A 4 -13.96 5.19 51.42
N LEU A 5 -15.00 4.61 50.85
CA LEU A 5 -15.07 3.53 49.87
C LEU A 5 -14.85 3.97 48.40
N PRO A 6 -14.56 3.03 47.48
CA PRO A 6 -14.43 3.30 46.04
C PRO A 6 -15.79 3.42 45.34
N HIS A 7 -15.94 4.41 44.47
CA HIS A 7 -17.12 4.60 43.62
C HIS A 7 -16.96 3.81 42.31
N SER A 8 -17.59 2.64 42.26
CA SER A 8 -17.79 1.84 41.05
C SER A 8 -19.05 2.34 40.33
N LEU A 9 -18.90 2.95 39.15
CA LEU A 9 -20.02 3.29 38.27
C LEU A 9 -20.23 2.16 37.26
N ALA A 10 -21.25 1.33 37.51
CA ALA A 10 -21.77 0.37 36.56
C ALA A 10 -22.50 1.12 35.43
N CYS A 11 -21.94 1.11 34.22
CA CYS A 11 -22.60 1.65 33.04
C CYS A 11 -23.46 0.56 32.39
N VAL A 12 -24.73 0.48 32.78
CA VAL A 12 -25.74 -0.31 32.07
C VAL A 12 -26.28 0.55 30.94
N ARG A 13 -26.03 0.16 29.68
CA ARG A 13 -26.66 0.78 28.51
C ARG A 13 -27.59 -0.21 27.85
N ALA A 14 -28.88 0.10 27.96
CA ALA A 14 -30.01 -0.63 27.43
C ALA A 14 -29.94 -0.78 25.90
N ALA A 15 -30.23 -2.00 25.44
CA ALA A 15 -30.48 -2.31 24.05
C ALA A 15 -31.88 -1.83 23.66
N LEU A 16 -31.96 -0.80 22.82
CA LEU A 16 -33.21 -0.43 22.14
C LEU A 16 -33.16 -0.96 20.72
N ALA A 17 -33.90 -2.06 20.50
CA ALA A 17 -34.20 -2.61 19.20
C ALA A 17 -35.10 -1.65 18.43
N ALA A 18 -34.64 -1.16 17.29
CA ALA A 18 -35.45 -0.35 16.39
C ALA A 18 -36.22 -1.26 15.40
N PRO A 19 -37.55 -1.05 15.19
CA PRO A 19 -38.30 -1.76 14.17
C PRO A 19 -37.98 -1.20 12.77
N ARG A 20 -37.60 -2.08 11.84
CA ARG A 20 -37.37 -1.74 10.42
C ARG A 20 -38.72 -1.70 9.68
N PRO A 21 -39.08 -0.62 8.95
CA PRO A 21 -40.22 -0.66 8.05
C PRO A 21 -39.86 -1.39 6.73
N PRO A 22 -40.72 -2.27 6.21
CA PRO A 22 -40.56 -2.83 4.86
C PRO A 22 -41.10 -1.82 3.84
N THR A 23 -40.24 -1.00 3.24
CA THR A 23 -40.64 -0.11 2.14
C THR A 23 -40.54 -0.85 0.81
N SER A 24 -41.62 -1.54 0.46
CA SER A 24 -41.81 -2.19 -0.83
C SER A 24 -42.08 -1.16 -1.93
N LEU A 25 -41.03 -0.63 -2.56
CA LEU A 25 -41.15 0.18 -3.77
C LEU A 25 -41.11 -0.73 -4.99
N LEU A 26 -42.28 -0.99 -5.58
CA LEU A 26 -42.42 -1.65 -6.87
C LEU A 26 -41.85 -0.75 -7.97
N LEU A 27 -40.67 -1.11 -8.51
CA LEU A 27 -40.14 -0.49 -9.72
C LEU A 27 -41.00 -0.92 -10.93
N ARG A 28 -41.76 0.02 -11.47
CA ARG A 28 -42.46 -0.13 -12.75
C ARG A 28 -41.45 0.05 -13.89
N LEU A 29 -41.02 -1.05 -14.51
CA LEU A 29 -40.14 -1.04 -15.69
C LEU A 29 -40.92 -0.62 -16.94
N PRO A 30 -40.41 0.32 -17.78
CA PRO A 30 -41.00 0.60 -19.07
C PRO A 30 -40.75 -0.56 -20.07
N PRO A 31 -41.68 -0.81 -21.02
CA PRO A 31 -41.49 -1.81 -22.06
C PRO A 31 -40.35 -1.42 -23.00
N SER A 32 -39.42 -2.36 -23.19
CA SER A 32 -38.31 -2.24 -24.13
C SER A 32 -38.83 -2.29 -25.56
N HIS A 33 -38.83 -1.16 -26.25
CA HIS A 33 -38.95 -1.14 -27.71
C HIS A 33 -37.60 -1.51 -28.33
N SER A 34 -37.45 -2.80 -28.65
CA SER A 34 -36.32 -3.35 -29.39
C SER A 34 -36.40 -2.97 -30.87
N TYR A 35 -35.98 -1.75 -31.22
CA TYR A 35 -35.64 -1.44 -32.60
C TYR A 35 -34.21 -1.90 -32.88
N ALA A 36 -34.07 -3.18 -33.23
CA ALA A 36 -32.84 -3.72 -33.78
C ALA A 36 -32.58 -3.09 -35.17
N THR A 37 -31.89 -1.95 -35.19
CA THR A 37 -31.36 -1.37 -36.42
C THR A 37 -30.08 -2.13 -36.80
N ALA A 38 -29.98 -2.59 -38.04
CA ALA A 38 -28.82 -3.31 -38.58
C ALA A 38 -27.48 -2.55 -38.42
N ALA A 39 -27.52 -1.24 -38.16
CA ALA A 39 -26.36 -0.40 -37.89
C ALA A 39 -25.58 -0.82 -36.61
N THR A 40 -26.25 -1.34 -35.58
CA THR A 40 -25.59 -1.75 -34.32
C THR A 40 -24.88 -3.11 -34.43
N ALA A 41 -25.36 -4.01 -35.30
CA ALA A 41 -24.70 -5.29 -35.58
C ALA A 41 -23.36 -5.08 -36.30
N ALA A 42 -23.30 -4.13 -37.23
CA ALA A 42 -22.06 -3.76 -37.91
C ALA A 42 -21.04 -3.08 -36.96
N ALA A 43 -21.51 -2.27 -36.00
CA ALA A 43 -20.65 -1.67 -34.98
C ALA A 43 -20.08 -2.71 -33.98
N ALA A 44 -20.89 -3.71 -33.61
CA ALA A 44 -20.43 -4.82 -32.76
C ALA A 44 -19.39 -5.71 -33.46
N ALA A 45 -19.57 -5.99 -34.76
CA ALA A 45 -18.60 -6.74 -35.55
C ALA A 45 -17.24 -6.01 -35.70
N ARG A 46 -17.25 -4.68 -35.86
CA ARG A 46 -16.02 -3.87 -35.91
C ARG A 46 -15.28 -3.82 -34.57
N THR A 47 -16.01 -3.91 -33.45
CA THR A 47 -15.40 -3.98 -32.10
C THR A 47 -14.83 -5.38 -31.81
N ALA A 48 -15.45 -6.43 -32.34
CA ALA A 48 -14.98 -7.81 -32.19
C ALA A 48 -13.69 -8.09 -32.99
N GLU A 49 -13.56 -7.49 -34.18
CA GLU A 49 -12.35 -7.62 -35.00
C GLU A 49 -11.16 -6.87 -34.40
N GLN A 50 -11.39 -5.69 -33.81
CA GLN A 50 -10.34 -4.91 -33.15
C GLN A 50 -9.79 -5.55 -31.86
N ARG A 51 -10.48 -6.55 -31.30
CA ARG A 51 -10.00 -7.35 -30.16
C ARG A 51 -9.07 -8.51 -30.54
N ARG A 52 -8.91 -8.80 -31.83
CA ARG A 52 -8.08 -9.92 -32.33
C ARG A 52 -6.67 -9.54 -32.71
N SER A 53 -6.16 -8.39 -32.26
CA SER A 53 -4.71 -8.14 -32.28
C SER A 53 -4.03 -9.18 -31.37
N PRO A 54 -3.17 -10.06 -31.90
CA PRO A 54 -2.40 -10.96 -31.05
C PRO A 54 -1.59 -10.11 -30.08
N ARG A 55 -1.81 -10.30 -28.77
CA ARG A 55 -0.96 -9.67 -27.76
C ARG A 55 0.45 -10.20 -27.99
N SER A 56 1.30 -9.37 -28.60
CA SER A 56 2.72 -9.67 -28.69
C SER A 56 3.28 -9.67 -27.28
N PHE A 57 3.52 -10.87 -26.74
CA PHE A 57 4.24 -11.07 -25.48
C PHE A 57 5.76 -10.95 -25.67
N ALA A 58 6.22 -10.32 -26.75
CA ALA A 58 7.62 -9.98 -26.95
C ALA A 58 8.03 -8.86 -25.98
N ARG A 59 8.06 -9.17 -24.68
CA ARG A 59 8.75 -8.34 -23.71
C ARG A 59 10.25 -8.59 -23.93
N PRO A 60 11.07 -7.55 -24.10
CA PRO A 60 12.51 -7.74 -24.12
C PRO A 60 12.93 -8.47 -22.82
N PRO A 61 13.92 -9.38 -22.88
CA PRO A 61 14.42 -10.05 -21.70
C PRO A 61 14.79 -8.98 -20.67
N THR A 62 14.32 -9.18 -19.43
CA THR A 62 14.63 -8.24 -18.36
C THR A 62 16.14 -8.29 -18.15
N PRO A 63 16.85 -7.14 -18.14
CA PRO A 63 18.30 -7.16 -17.95
C PRO A 63 18.65 -7.87 -16.64
N ALA A 64 19.78 -8.58 -16.65
CA ALA A 64 20.30 -9.23 -15.45
C ALA A 64 20.47 -8.19 -14.31
N PRO A 65 20.25 -8.58 -13.04
CA PRO A 65 20.39 -7.66 -11.91
C PRO A 65 21.80 -7.06 -11.87
N THR A 66 21.88 -5.72 -11.78
CA THR A 66 23.11 -4.92 -11.93
C THR A 66 24.18 -5.18 -10.86
N SER A 67 23.83 -5.73 -9.69
CA SER A 67 24.82 -6.06 -8.65
C SER A 67 24.35 -7.21 -7.78
N THR A 68 25.28 -8.05 -7.33
CA THR A 68 24.99 -9.08 -6.34
C THR A 68 24.84 -8.47 -4.95
N ALA A 69 23.99 -9.07 -4.11
CA ALA A 69 23.68 -8.53 -2.78
C ALA A 69 24.93 -8.39 -1.88
N ASP A 70 25.88 -9.30 -2.01
CA ASP A 70 27.18 -9.26 -1.31
C ASP A 70 28.02 -8.04 -1.70
N GLU A 71 28.04 -7.71 -2.99
CA GLU A 71 28.78 -6.56 -3.52
C GLU A 71 28.19 -5.25 -3.01
N GLN A 72 26.85 -5.14 -2.99
CA GLN A 72 26.15 -3.98 -2.45
C GLN A 72 26.41 -3.80 -0.95
N GLN A 73 26.37 -4.91 -0.19
CA GLN A 73 26.66 -4.89 1.23
C GLN A 73 28.11 -4.46 1.51
N ARG A 74 29.07 -4.92 0.71
CA ARG A 74 30.49 -4.51 0.85
C ARG A 74 30.72 -3.05 0.48
N ALA A 75 30.04 -2.56 -0.56
CA ALA A 75 30.21 -1.18 -1.03
C ALA A 75 29.57 -0.14 -0.09
N ARG A 76 28.34 -0.40 0.39
CA ARG A 76 27.55 0.57 1.19
C ARG A 76 27.58 0.30 2.68
N GLY A 77 27.89 -0.92 3.11
CA GLY A 77 27.80 -1.35 4.51
C GLY A 77 26.38 -1.72 4.96
N TYR A 78 25.39 -1.62 4.08
CA TYR A 78 24.01 -2.03 4.32
C TYR A 78 23.35 -2.59 3.06
N LEU A 79 22.31 -3.39 3.27
CA LEU A 79 21.57 -4.10 2.22
C LEU A 79 20.09 -4.13 2.58
N VAL A 80 19.25 -3.96 1.56
CA VAL A 80 17.81 -4.12 1.67
C VAL A 80 17.37 -5.26 0.74
N PRO A 81 17.36 -6.52 1.22
CA PRO A 81 17.01 -7.68 0.41
C PRO A 81 15.52 -7.69 0.10
N ARG A 82 15.20 -8.12 -1.12
CA ARG A 82 13.83 -8.34 -1.59
C ARG A 82 13.07 -9.36 -0.73
N THR A 83 11.75 -9.29 -0.79
CA THR A 83 10.87 -10.32 -0.21
C THR A 83 10.97 -11.62 -1.02
N ALA A 84 10.43 -12.72 -0.49
CA ALA A 84 10.37 -13.99 -1.22
C ALA A 84 9.64 -13.86 -2.57
N SER A 85 8.71 -12.91 -2.69
CA SER A 85 8.02 -12.56 -3.93
C SER A 85 8.76 -11.53 -4.80
N ALA A 86 10.05 -11.31 -4.57
CA ALA A 86 10.90 -10.33 -5.27
C ALA A 86 10.47 -8.85 -5.14
N GLN A 87 9.57 -8.52 -4.20
CA GLN A 87 9.09 -7.15 -3.97
C GLN A 87 10.01 -6.38 -3.02
N LEU A 88 9.99 -5.04 -3.11
CA LEU A 88 10.65 -4.19 -2.13
C LEU A 88 9.97 -4.32 -0.77
N PRO A 89 10.72 -4.42 0.34
CA PRO A 89 10.16 -4.54 1.68
C PRO A 89 9.70 -3.18 2.25
N VAL A 90 8.99 -2.37 1.45
CA VAL A 90 8.48 -1.05 1.83
C VAL A 90 6.96 -1.11 1.97
N TYR A 91 6.46 -0.75 3.15
CA TYR A 91 5.06 -0.88 3.50
C TYR A 91 4.52 0.44 4.06
N ARG A 92 3.24 0.71 3.82
CA ARG A 92 2.49 1.78 4.49
C ARG A 92 1.78 1.20 5.71
N ALA A 93 1.85 1.90 6.84
CA ALA A 93 1.02 1.65 8.01
C ALA A 93 0.29 2.93 8.42
N ILE A 94 -0.97 2.77 8.77
CA ILE A 94 -1.81 3.83 9.31
C ILE A 94 -1.99 3.54 10.80
N LYS A 95 -1.59 4.49 11.65
CA LYS A 95 -1.71 4.44 13.11
C LYS A 95 -2.65 5.55 13.59
N SER A 96 -2.90 5.61 14.91
CA SER A 96 -3.69 6.67 15.55
C SER A 96 -5.09 6.85 14.93
N GLY A 97 -5.79 5.74 14.67
CA GLY A 97 -7.17 5.78 14.16
C GLY A 97 -7.35 6.35 12.75
N GLY A 98 -6.28 6.45 11.95
CA GLY A 98 -6.36 6.99 10.58
C GLY A 98 -5.46 8.20 10.34
N THR A 99 -5.08 8.90 11.39
CA THR A 99 -4.40 10.21 11.26
C THR A 99 -2.91 10.10 10.97
N ARG A 100 -2.24 9.07 11.49
CA ARG A 100 -0.78 8.96 11.42
C ARG A 100 -0.36 7.95 10.37
N GLU A 101 0.12 8.43 9.22
CA GLU A 101 0.75 7.59 8.21
C GLU A 101 2.25 7.41 8.50
N ILE A 102 2.72 6.17 8.40
CA ILE A 102 4.13 5.79 8.57
C ILE A 102 4.50 4.82 7.46
N ILE A 103 5.65 5.04 6.83
CA ILE A 103 6.27 4.11 5.90
C ILE A 103 7.30 3.27 6.65
N LEU A 104 7.22 1.95 6.49
CA LEU A 104 8.12 0.98 7.10
C LEU A 104 9.00 0.35 6.04
N ILE A 105 10.31 0.44 6.25
CA ILE A 105 11.31 -0.26 5.43
C ILE A 105 11.85 -1.42 6.25
N LYS A 106 11.43 -2.62 5.88
CA LYS A 106 11.78 -3.86 6.58
C LYS A 106 13.01 -4.51 5.96
N LYS A 107 13.48 -5.58 6.62
CA LYS A 107 14.57 -6.44 6.16
C LYS A 107 15.94 -5.76 6.02
N VAL A 108 16.15 -4.57 6.58
CA VAL A 108 17.44 -3.87 6.50
C VAL A 108 18.53 -4.64 7.24
N GLN A 109 19.59 -4.99 6.51
CA GLN A 109 20.81 -5.63 7.02
C GLN A 109 21.97 -4.64 7.01
N GLY A 110 22.96 -4.86 7.88
CA GLY A 110 24.13 -3.98 8.01
C GLY A 110 23.88 -2.70 8.81
N ASP A 111 24.52 -1.60 8.42
CA ASP A 111 24.42 -0.32 9.13
C ASP A 111 23.15 0.47 8.75
N ARG A 112 22.15 0.44 9.64
CA ARG A 112 20.87 1.13 9.46
C ARG A 112 21.00 2.65 9.56
N LYS A 113 21.99 3.17 10.30
CA LYS A 113 22.17 4.61 10.48
C LYS A 113 22.69 5.24 9.18
N LYS A 114 23.62 4.57 8.50
CA LYS A 114 24.09 4.93 7.16
C LYS A 114 22.94 5.01 6.16
N LEU A 115 22.09 3.97 6.11
CA LEU A 115 20.92 3.98 5.24
C LEU A 115 20.00 5.17 5.54
N VAL A 116 19.73 5.47 6.82
CA VAL A 116 18.92 6.64 7.19
C VAL A 116 19.56 7.94 6.71
N GLN A 117 20.87 8.11 6.88
CA GLN A 117 21.59 9.31 6.44
C GLN A 117 21.51 9.51 4.91
N ASP A 118 21.71 8.44 4.14
CA ASP A 118 21.64 8.50 2.67
C ASP A 118 20.22 8.79 2.17
N MET A 119 19.22 8.24 2.85
CA MET A 119 17.81 8.53 2.57
C MET A 119 17.44 9.98 2.94
N GLN A 120 17.92 10.51 4.07
CA GLN A 120 17.69 11.90 4.47
C GLN A 120 18.23 12.88 3.43
N ALA A 121 19.44 12.62 2.92
CA ALA A 121 20.08 13.45 1.90
C ALA A 121 19.27 13.50 0.59
N THR A 122 18.62 12.39 0.21
CA THR A 122 17.93 12.30 -1.09
C THR A 122 16.45 12.67 -1.01
N LEU A 123 15.73 12.26 0.04
CA LEU A 123 14.29 12.48 0.16
C LEU A 123 13.95 13.85 0.79
N ALA A 124 14.96 14.63 1.22
CA ALA A 124 14.81 15.92 1.92
C ALA A 124 13.87 15.83 3.13
N VAL A 125 13.89 14.70 3.84
CA VAL A 125 13.06 14.44 5.02
C VAL A 125 13.80 14.92 6.27
N THR A 126 13.11 15.67 7.12
CA THR A 126 13.66 16.10 8.42
C THR A 126 14.07 14.90 9.27
N ALA A 127 15.21 15.00 9.95
CA ALA A 127 15.74 13.91 10.77
C ALA A 127 14.74 13.39 11.81
N ASP A 128 13.94 14.26 12.41
CA ASP A 128 12.90 13.91 13.39
C ASP A 128 11.79 12.98 12.84
N ARG A 129 11.60 12.95 11.52
CA ARG A 129 10.57 12.12 10.88
C ARG A 129 11.04 10.71 10.58
N ILE A 130 12.36 10.44 10.65
CA ILE A 130 12.92 9.12 10.41
C ILE A 130 13.40 8.53 11.73
N ARG A 131 12.90 7.35 12.07
CA ARG A 131 13.26 6.63 13.29
C ARG A 131 13.65 5.21 12.98
N ILE A 132 14.69 4.72 13.65
CA ILE A 132 15.01 3.29 13.69
C ILE A 132 14.28 2.69 14.89
N ASN A 133 13.48 1.64 14.65
CA ASN A 133 12.84 0.92 15.74
C ASN A 133 13.92 0.10 16.49
N PRO A 134 14.15 0.31 17.80
CA PRO A 134 15.22 -0.36 18.52
C PRO A 134 14.98 -1.87 18.68
N THR A 135 13.73 -2.32 18.63
CA THR A 135 13.34 -3.72 18.85
C THR A 135 13.38 -4.51 17.55
N THR A 136 12.75 -3.99 16.50
CA THR A 136 12.62 -4.70 15.22
C THR A 136 13.66 -4.30 14.18
N LEU A 137 14.42 -3.23 14.45
CA LEU A 137 15.48 -2.67 13.59
C LEU A 137 15.02 -2.26 12.18
N HIS A 138 13.72 -2.16 11.93
CA HIS A 138 13.18 -1.56 10.71
C HIS A 138 13.22 -0.03 10.80
N ILE A 139 13.21 0.62 9.65
CA ILE A 139 13.17 2.08 9.55
C ILE A 139 11.72 2.51 9.42
N GLU A 140 11.30 3.47 10.24
CA GLU A 140 10.00 4.12 10.22
C GLU A 140 10.17 5.57 9.73
N ILE A 141 9.47 5.93 8.66
CA ILE A 141 9.43 7.30 8.12
C ILE A 141 8.01 7.82 8.31
N GLN A 142 7.83 8.88 9.09
CA GLN A 142 6.52 9.48 9.29
C GLN A 142 6.10 10.32 8.08
N GLY A 143 4.88 10.12 7.58
CA GLY A 143 4.31 10.82 6.43
C GLY A 143 4.08 9.91 5.23
N ASN A 144 3.61 10.50 4.13
CA ASN A 144 3.35 9.78 2.88
C ASN A 144 4.60 9.80 1.99
N TYR A 145 5.53 8.87 2.27
CA TYR A 145 6.79 8.74 1.55
C TYR A 145 6.92 7.44 0.75
N LEU A 146 5.80 6.74 0.51
CA LEU A 146 5.82 5.38 -0.05
C LEU A 146 6.51 5.35 -1.43
N SER A 147 6.02 6.18 -2.36
CA SER A 147 6.53 6.21 -3.72
C SER A 147 7.97 6.72 -3.80
N GLN A 148 8.33 7.71 -2.98
CA GLN A 148 9.70 8.23 -2.93
C GLN A 148 10.68 7.20 -2.37
N ALA A 149 10.32 6.49 -1.29
CA ALA A 149 11.16 5.45 -0.72
C ALA A 149 11.33 4.27 -1.68
N GLN A 150 10.25 3.84 -2.36
CA GLN A 150 10.34 2.80 -3.38
C GLN A 150 11.22 3.21 -4.55
N LYS A 151 11.00 4.42 -5.09
CA LYS A 151 11.80 4.96 -6.19
C LYS A 151 13.28 5.04 -5.80
N TRP A 152 13.58 5.55 -4.61
CA TRP A 152 14.94 5.65 -4.13
C TRP A 152 15.62 4.28 -4.03
N LEU A 153 14.95 3.26 -3.48
CA LEU A 153 15.51 1.92 -3.42
C LEU A 153 15.78 1.33 -4.80
N LEU A 154 14.87 1.56 -5.76
CA LEU A 154 15.05 1.12 -7.15
C LEU A 154 16.22 1.83 -7.84
N ASP A 155 16.31 3.16 -7.70
CA ASP A 155 17.37 3.97 -8.29
C ASP A 155 18.76 3.56 -7.74
N ASN A 156 18.79 3.11 -6.48
CA ASN A 156 20.00 2.59 -5.84
C ASN A 156 20.26 1.10 -6.15
N GLY A 157 19.39 0.42 -6.88
CA GLY A 157 19.56 -0.97 -7.31
C GLY A 157 19.26 -2.04 -6.26
N PHE A 158 18.48 -1.72 -5.22
CA PHE A 158 18.02 -2.71 -4.23
C PHE A 158 16.82 -3.53 -4.73
#